data_AF-L7MHJ7-F1
#
_entry.id   AF-L7MHJ7-F1
#
_cell.length_a   1.000
_cell.length_b   1.000
_cell.length_c   1.000
_cell.angle_alpha   90.00
_cell.angle_beta   90.00
_cell.angle_gamma   90.00
#
_symmetry.space_group_name_H-M   'P 1'
#
loop_
_entity.id
_entity.type
_entity.pdbx_description
1 polymer ?
#
loop_
_entity_poly.entity_id
_entity_poly.type
_entity_poly.pdbx_seq_one_letter_code
_entity_poly.pdbx_strand_id
1 'polypeptide(L)'
;LDSPSALMTKNKIFSLQSRRKFNRIKFLHNMLAGGLNVGDLSYLRPITTRRTRHTRPHALKPIFAKTKSFQNSFFPKTIADWNRLLDSVIMSPHFVKALEEHIFC
;
A
#
# COMPACT_ATOMS: atom_id res chain seq x y z
N LEU A 1 1.01 -16.67 -32.14
CA LEU A 1 0.22 -15.55 -31.59
C LEU A 1 0.83 -15.17 -30.25
N ASP A 2 1.62 -14.09 -30.21
CA ASP A 2 2.23 -13.62 -28.97
C ASP A 2 1.15 -13.04 -28.05
N SER A 3 0.83 -13.75 -26.97
CA SER A 3 -0.11 -13.26 -25.96
C SER A 3 0.42 -11.94 -25.37
N PRO A 4 -0.45 -10.94 -25.13
CA PRO A 4 -0.06 -9.69 -24.47
C PRO A 4 0.70 -9.91 -23.16
N SER A 5 0.37 -10.96 -22.40
CA SER A 5 1.07 -11.32 -21.17
C SER A 5 2.52 -11.77 -21.44
N ALA A 6 2.77 -12.51 -22.52
CA ALA A 6 4.11 -12.93 -22.92
C ALA A 6 4.96 -11.73 -23.35
N LEU A 7 4.36 -10.77 -24.07
CA LEU A 7 5.00 -9.51 -24.44
C LEU A 7 5.35 -8.65 -23.21
N MET A 8 4.47 -8.60 -22.21
CA MET A 8 4.74 -7.89 -20.96
C MET A 8 5.96 -8.48 -20.23
N THR A 9 6.02 -9.81 -20.11
CA THR A 9 7.16 -10.50 -19.49
C THR A 9 8.45 -10.24 -20.25
N LYS A 10 8.44 -10.36 -21.59
CA LYS A 10 9.61 -10.11 -22.45
C LYS A 10 10.15 -8.69 -22.30
N ASN A 11 9.28 -7.70 -22.13
CA ASN A 11 9.64 -6.29 -22.00
C ASN A 11 9.80 -5.83 -20.54
N LYS A 12 9.83 -6.75 -19.56
CA LYS A 12 9.94 -6.44 -18.13
C LYS A 12 8.85 -5.46 -17.64
N ILE A 13 7.67 -5.51 -18.26
CA ILE A 13 6.53 -4.68 -17.88
C ILE A 13 5.84 -5.35 -16.70
N PHE A 14 5.82 -4.67 -15.56
CA PHE A 14 5.14 -5.17 -14.37
C PHE A 14 3.63 -5.30 -14.56
N SER A 15 3.06 -6.30 -13.88
CA SER A 15 1.63 -6.57 -13.95
C SER A 15 0.79 -5.35 -13.57
N LEU A 16 -0.43 -5.27 -14.11
CA LEU A 16 -1.39 -4.22 -13.72
C LEU A 16 -1.70 -4.29 -12.21
N GLN A 17 -1.68 -5.49 -11.62
CA GLN A 17 -1.90 -5.68 -10.20
C GLN A 17 -0.79 -5.05 -9.36
N SER A 18 0.48 -5.27 -9.72
CA SER A 18 1.65 -4.67 -9.04
C SER A 18 1.63 -3.15 -9.16
N ARG A 19 1.37 -2.61 -10.36
CA ARG A 19 1.25 -1.16 -10.59
C ARG A 19 0.10 -0.54 -9.79
N ARG A 20 -1.07 -1.20 -9.74
CA ARG A 20 -2.20 -0.77 -8.89
C ARG A 20 -1.85 -0.82 -7.41
N LYS A 21 -1.11 -1.82 -6.94
CA LYS A 21 -0.64 -1.88 -5.54
C LYS A 21 0.29 -0.72 -5.22
N PHE A 22 1.29 -0.47 -6.06
CA PHE A 22 2.21 0.66 -5.92
C PHE A 22 1.46 2.00 -5.84
N ASN A 23 0.57 2.28 -6.79
CA ASN A 23 -0.17 3.53 -6.83
C ASN A 23 -1.08 3.72 -5.62
N ARG A 24 -1.76 2.66 -5.15
CA ARG A 24 -2.63 2.75 -3.96
C ARG A 24 -1.84 3.10 -2.70
N ILE A 25 -0.71 2.43 -2.48
CA ILE A 25 0.14 2.68 -1.32
C ILE A 25 0.77 4.07 -1.39
N LYS A 26 1.29 4.47 -2.56
CA LYS A 26 1.82 5.82 -2.80
C LYS A 26 0.76 6.90 -2.52
N PHE A 27 -0.47 6.67 -2.96
CA PHE A 27 -1.58 7.59 -2.70
C PHE A 27 -1.90 7.69 -1.21
N LEU A 28 -1.99 6.55 -0.50
CA LEU A 28 -2.20 6.54 0.95
C LEU A 28 -1.09 7.28 1.70
N HIS A 29 0.18 7.09 1.32
CA HIS A 29 1.30 7.85 1.90
C HIS A 29 1.11 9.36 1.74
N ASN A 30 0.71 9.81 0.55
CA ASN A 30 0.46 11.23 0.29
C ASN A 30 -0.72 11.79 1.10
N MET A 31 -1.79 10.99 1.28
CA MET A 31 -2.91 11.35 2.15
C MET A 31 -2.46 11.53 3.61
N LEU A 32 -1.67 10.60 4.14
CA LEU A 32 -1.18 10.64 5.53
C LEU A 32 -0.20 11.79 5.77
N ALA A 33 0.56 12.17 4.74
CA ALA A 33 1.46 13.31 4.80
C ALA A 33 0.74 14.68 4.71
N GLY A 34 -0.58 14.70 4.54
CA GLY A 34 -1.37 15.93 4.38
C GLY A 34 -1.21 16.60 3.01
N GLY A 35 -0.60 15.91 2.04
CA GLY A 35 -0.37 16.46 0.70
C GLY A 35 -1.61 16.50 -0.21
N LEU A 36 -2.78 16.11 0.31
CA LEU A 36 -4.04 16.06 -0.42
C LEU A 36 -5.18 16.62 0.43
N ASN A 37 -6.03 17.45 -0.17
CA ASN A 37 -7.24 17.98 0.46
C ASN A 37 -8.39 16.95 0.40
N VAL A 38 -8.23 15.83 1.13
CA VAL A 38 -9.20 14.72 1.15
C VAL A 38 -9.98 14.72 2.46
N GLY A 39 -10.64 15.83 2.79
CA GLY A 39 -11.62 15.91 3.88
C GLY A 39 -11.23 15.22 5.20
N ASP A 40 -12.22 14.67 5.91
CA ASP A 40 -12.01 13.98 7.18
C ASP A 40 -11.38 12.58 6.97
N LEU A 41 -10.20 12.37 7.57
CA LEU A 41 -9.48 11.10 7.58
C LEU A 41 -9.58 10.38 8.94
N SER A 42 -10.57 10.69 9.77
CA SER A 42 -10.77 10.14 11.12
C SER A 42 -10.84 8.61 11.19
N TYR A 43 -11.08 7.92 10.07
CA TYR A 43 -11.08 6.46 9.96
C TYR A 43 -9.67 5.85 9.73
N LEU A 44 -8.66 6.65 9.36
CA LEU A 44 -7.25 6.25 9.24
C LEU A 44 -6.53 6.44 10.58
N ARG A 45 -6.85 5.60 11.56
CA ARG A 45 -6.27 5.70 12.90
C ARG A 45 -5.01 4.85 13.03
N PRO A 46 -3.92 5.35 13.64
CA PRO A 46 -2.81 4.51 14.05
C PRO A 46 -3.25 3.41 15.01
N ILE A 47 -2.58 2.25 14.97
CA ILE A 47 -2.76 1.23 16.01
C ILE A 47 -2.15 1.76 17.30
N THR A 48 -2.98 1.94 18.34
CA THR A 48 -2.54 2.42 19.66
C THR A 48 -2.17 1.30 20.63
N THR A 49 -2.23 0.04 20.19
CA THR A 49 -1.89 -1.13 21.02
C THR A 49 -0.43 -1.07 21.46
N ARG A 50 -0.15 -1.54 22.68
CA ARG A 50 1.20 -1.63 23.27
C ARG A 50 2.19 -2.19 22.25
N ARG A 51 3.32 -1.52 22.08
CA ARG A 51 4.39 -1.97 21.18
C ARG A 51 4.87 -3.36 21.62
N THR A 52 4.67 -4.34 20.76
CA THR A 52 5.27 -5.67 20.80
C THR A 52 6.19 -5.84 19.59
N ARG A 53 6.96 -6.93 19.55
CA ARG A 53 7.81 -7.29 18.39
C ARG A 53 7.02 -7.38 17.07
N HIS A 54 5.70 -7.55 17.14
CA HIS A 54 4.82 -7.73 15.99
C HIS A 54 4.02 -6.48 15.60
N THR A 55 4.04 -5.41 16.39
CA THR A 55 3.33 -4.17 16.08
C THR A 55 4.28 -3.14 15.48
N ARG A 56 4.00 -2.73 14.24
CA ARG A 56 4.76 -1.70 13.53
C ARG A 56 4.28 -0.29 13.92
N PRO A 57 5.20 0.68 14.12
CA PRO A 57 4.81 2.06 14.47
C PRO A 57 3.93 2.75 13.43
N HIS A 58 4.10 2.40 12.15
CA HIS A 58 3.36 2.98 11.04
C HIS A 58 2.00 2.32 10.80
N ALA A 59 1.67 1.24 11.52
CA ALA A 59 0.48 0.45 11.24
C ALA A 59 -0.80 1.24 11.55
N LEU A 60 -1.76 1.14 10.65
CA LEU A 60 -3.11 1.69 10.78
C LEU A 60 -4.08 0.62 11.25
N LYS A 61 -5.14 1.02 11.96
CA LYS A 61 -6.22 0.13 12.39
C LYS A 61 -6.85 -0.52 11.15
N PRO A 62 -6.89 -1.86 11.07
CA PRO A 62 -7.54 -2.54 9.96
C PRO A 62 -9.03 -2.18 9.87
N ILE A 63 -9.53 -1.96 8.66
CA ILE A 63 -10.96 -1.80 8.40
C ILE A 63 -11.56 -3.20 8.24
N PHE A 64 -12.54 -3.51 9.09
CA PHE A 64 -13.25 -4.79 8.99
C PHE A 64 -14.17 -4.79 7.77
N ALA A 65 -13.90 -5.69 6.83
CA ALA A 65 -14.66 -5.83 5.60
C ALA A 65 -15.21 -7.26 5.45
N LYS A 66 -16.53 -7.41 5.56
CA LYS A 66 -17.22 -8.71 5.53
C LYS A 66 -17.24 -9.35 4.14
N THR A 67 -17.36 -8.55 3.08
CA THR A 67 -17.52 -9.04 1.71
C THR A 67 -16.23 -8.92 0.90
N LYS A 68 -16.02 -9.83 -0.06
CA LYS A 68 -14.88 -9.76 -0.98
C LYS A 68 -14.84 -8.44 -1.76
N SER A 69 -16.02 -7.89 -2.12
CA SER A 69 -16.12 -6.61 -2.80
C SER A 69 -15.56 -5.47 -1.93
N PHE A 70 -16.00 -5.38 -0.67
CA PHE A 70 -15.52 -4.34 0.24
C PHE A 70 -14.06 -4.55 0.65
N GLN A 71 -13.62 -5.79 0.85
CA GLN A 71 -12.21 -6.13 1.10
C GLN A 71 -11.29 -5.66 -0.04
N ASN A 72 -11.79 -5.64 -1.28
CA ASN A 72 -11.05 -5.18 -2.45
C ASN A 72 -11.27 -3.70 -2.78
N SER A 73 -12.12 -2.99 -2.02
CA SER A 73 -12.22 -1.54 -2.09
C SER A 73 -10.91 -0.88 -1.63
N PHE A 74 -10.75 0.40 -1.97
CA PHE A 74 -9.49 1.13 -1.79
C PHE A 74 -8.93 1.02 -0.37
N PHE A 75 -9.66 1.47 0.67
CA PHE A 75 -9.10 1.56 2.02
C PHE A 75 -8.80 0.20 2.67
N PRO A 76 -9.73 -0.78 2.75
CA PRO A 76 -9.44 -2.05 3.40
C PRO A 76 -8.25 -2.77 2.77
N LYS A 77 -8.19 -2.78 1.42
CA LYS A 77 -7.10 -3.42 0.67
C LYS A 77 -5.78 -2.69 0.86
N THR A 78 -5.78 -1.36 0.82
CA THR A 78 -4.55 -0.56 0.85
C THR A 78 -3.99 -0.45 2.26
N ILE A 79 -4.81 -0.37 3.30
CA ILE A 79 -4.36 -0.44 4.70
C ILE A 79 -3.73 -1.81 4.99
N ALA A 80 -4.32 -2.90 4.49
CA ALA A 80 -3.73 -4.23 4.64
C ALA A 80 -2.38 -4.35 3.92
N ASP A 81 -2.22 -3.75 2.74
CA ASP A 81 -0.94 -3.70 2.04
C ASP A 81 0.07 -2.80 2.76
N TRP A 82 -0.35 -1.64 3.27
CA TRP A 82 0.46 -0.68 4.02
C TRP A 82 1.02 -1.29 5.31
N ASN A 83 0.18 -1.96 6.10
CA ASN A 83 0.58 -2.57 7.36
C ASN A 83 1.59 -3.73 7.21
N ARG A 84 1.77 -4.24 5.98
CA ARG A 84 2.77 -5.28 5.67
C ARG A 84 4.12 -4.71 5.24
N LEU A 85 4.22 -3.39 5.06
CA LEU A 85 5.47 -2.77 4.65
C LEU A 85 6.54 -2.90 5.73
N LEU A 86 7.78 -2.97 5.27
CA LEU A 86 8.93 -2.97 6.16
C LEU A 86 9.17 -1.54 6.67
N ASP A 87 9.63 -1.42 7.91
CA ASP A 87 10.00 -0.12 8.47
C ASP A 87 11.10 0.55 7.63
N SER A 88 12.01 -0.23 7.01
CA SER A 88 13.02 0.30 6.08
C SER A 88 12.44 1.00 4.85
N VAL A 89 11.27 0.56 4.37
CA VAL A 89 10.58 1.19 3.24
C VAL A 89 9.89 2.47 3.70
N ILE A 90 9.15 2.41 4.82
CA ILE A 90 8.39 3.57 5.33
C ILE A 90 9.31 4.69 5.81
N MET A 91 10.41 4.36 6.48
CA MET A 91 11.36 5.33 7.05
C MET A 91 12.35 5.86 6.01
N SER A 92 12.29 5.39 4.76
CA SER A 92 13.19 5.86 3.70
C SER A 92 12.90 7.33 3.37
N PRO A 93 13.91 8.22 3.29
CA PRO A 93 13.72 9.59 2.82
C PRO A 93 13.25 9.64 1.36
N HIS A 94 13.47 8.57 0.60
CA HIS A 94 13.01 8.40 -0.77
C HIS A 94 11.94 7.31 -0.85
N PHE A 95 10.87 7.47 -0.07
CA PHE A 95 9.77 6.51 0.06
C PHE A 95 9.30 5.90 -1.27
N VAL A 96 9.09 6.74 -2.31
CA VAL A 96 8.58 6.27 -3.61
C VAL A 96 9.53 5.27 -4.26
N LYS A 97 10.85 5.53 -4.21
CA LYS A 97 11.87 4.65 -4.78
C LYS A 97 11.99 3.35 -3.97
N ALA A 98 12.02 3.46 -2.64
CA ALA A 98 12.07 2.28 -1.76
C ALA A 98 10.82 1.39 -1.93
N LEU A 99 9.66 2.00 -2.15
CA LEU A 99 8.42 1.28 -2.43
C LEU A 99 8.44 0.60 -3.81
N GLU A 100 9.03 1.24 -4.80
CA GLU A 100 9.21 0.68 -6.15
C GLU A 100 10.05 -0.58 -6.08
N GLU A 101 11.23 -0.51 -5.45
CA GLU A 101 12.11 -1.64 -5.21
C GLU A 101 11.39 -2.76 -4.42
N HIS A 102 10.62 -2.42 -3.38
CA HIS A 102 9.89 -3.42 -2.59
C HIS A 102 8.75 -4.14 -3.34
N ILE A 103 8.12 -3.50 -4.34
CA ILE A 103 6.97 -4.08 -5.06
C ILE A 103 7.39 -4.78 -6.34
N PHE A 104 8.48 -4.35 -6.95
CA PHE A 104 8.87 -4.76 -8.29
C PHE A 104 10.18 -5.56 -8.35
N CYS A 105 10.96 -5.61 -7.27
CA CYS A 105 12.09 -6.55 -7.10
C CYS A 105 11.68 -7.76 -6.26
#